data_AF-A0A946ZB18-F1
#
_entry.id   AF-A0A946ZB18-F1
#
_cell.length_a   1.000
_cell.length_b   1.000
_cell.length_c   1.000
_cell.angle_alpha   90.00
_cell.angle_beta   90.00
_cell.angle_gamma   90.00
#
_symmetry.space_group_name_H-M   'P 1'
#
loop_
_entity.id
_entity.type
_entity.pdbx_description
1 polymer ?
#
loop_
_entity_poly.entity_id
_entity_poly.type
_entity_poly.pdbx_seq_one_letter_code
_entity_poly.pdbx_strand_id
1 'polypeptide(L)' 'MRDLFERIIENKGPLGKWASQAEGYFVFPKLEGPISNRMKFQGKEVITWSINDYLGLANLPEIKKVDGEAALEYGAAFPM' A
#
# COMPACT_ATOMS: atom_id res chain seq x y z
N MET A 1 6.09 -35.44 -0.79
CA MET A 1 5.47 -34.30 -0.09
C MET A 1 5.38 -33.19 -1.12
N ARG A 2 4.19 -32.75 -1.53
CA ARG A 2 4.07 -31.62 -2.48
C ARG A 2 4.53 -30.37 -1.76
N ASP A 3 5.36 -29.57 -2.43
CA ASP A 3 5.82 -28.33 -1.83
C ASP A 3 4.72 -27.25 -1.82
N LEU A 4 4.96 -26.18 -1.06
CA LEU A 4 4.00 -25.10 -0.90
C LEU A 4 3.69 -24.39 -2.23
N PHE A 5 4.68 -24.25 -3.11
CA PHE A 5 4.54 -23.55 -4.39
C PHE A 5 3.74 -24.38 -5.39
N GLU A 6 4.01 -25.68 -5.50
CA GLU A 6 3.21 -26.62 -6.31
C GLU A 6 1.73 -26.55 -5.92
N ARG A 7 1.43 -26.56 -4.60
CA ARG A 7 0.06 -26.44 -4.11
C ARG A 7 -0.63 -25.13 -4.53
N ILE A 8 0.11 -24.02 -4.48
CA ILE A 8 -0.42 -22.69 -4.84
C ILE A 8 -0.66 -22.56 -6.35
N ILE A 9 0.21 -23.17 -7.16
CA ILE A 9 0.08 -23.15 -8.62
C ILE A 9 -1.13 -23.99 -9.06
N GLU A 10 -1.27 -25.20 -8.52
CA GLU A 10 -2.38 -26.11 -8.85
C GLU A 10 -3.74 -25.60 -8.37
N ASN A 11 -3.80 -24.99 -7.17
CA ASN A 11 -5.03 -24.50 -6.58
C ASN A 11 -4.86 -23.11 -5.97
N LYS A 12 -5.12 -22.10 -6.79
CA LYS A 12 -5.08 -20.68 -6.41
C LYS A 12 -6.21 -20.26 -5.45
N GLY A 13 -7.15 -21.15 -5.14
CA GLY A 13 -8.31 -20.87 -4.31
C GLY A 13 -9.35 -19.96 -4.98
N PRO A 14 -10.46 -19.66 -4.27
CA PRO A 14 -11.60 -18.95 -4.84
C PRO A 14 -11.32 -17.48 -5.22
N LEU A 15 -10.31 -16.85 -4.60
CA LEU A 15 -9.87 -15.49 -4.94
C LEU A 15 -8.74 -15.50 -5.98
N GLY A 16 -7.80 -16.44 -5.90
CA GLY A 16 -6.66 -16.48 -6.82
C GLY A 16 -7.04 -16.83 -8.26
N LYS A 17 -8.23 -17.38 -8.50
CA LYS A 17 -8.79 -17.52 -9.86
C LYS A 17 -9.07 -16.17 -10.54
N TRP A 18 -9.24 -15.10 -9.77
CA TRP A 18 -9.49 -13.74 -10.26
C TRP A 18 -8.25 -12.85 -10.26
N ALA A 19 -7.12 -13.31 -9.70
CA ALA A 19 -5.93 -12.50 -9.52
C ALA A 19 -5.46 -11.86 -10.84
N SER A 20 -5.42 -12.63 -11.94
CA SER A 20 -5.00 -12.11 -13.25
C SER A 20 -5.92 -11.03 -13.84
N GLN A 21 -7.17 -10.93 -13.39
CA GLN A 21 -8.14 -9.96 -13.89
C GLN A 21 -8.32 -8.77 -12.95
N ALA A 22 -8.18 -9.00 -11.64
CA ALA A 22 -8.51 -8.01 -10.61
C ALA A 22 -7.28 -7.31 -10.03
N GLU A 23 -6.15 -7.99 -9.94
CA GLU A 23 -4.95 -7.49 -9.26
C GLU A 23 -4.35 -6.27 -9.96
N GLY A 24 -3.94 -5.28 -9.17
CA GLY A 24 -3.34 -4.04 -9.64
C GLY A 24 -4.33 -2.99 -10.15
N TYR A 25 -5.59 -3.35 -10.40
CA TYR A 25 -6.66 -2.38 -10.72
C TYR A 25 -7.77 -2.36 -9.67
N PHE A 26 -8.52 -3.45 -9.53
CA PHE A 26 -9.64 -3.53 -8.58
C PHE A 26 -9.20 -4.03 -7.21
N VAL A 27 -8.19 -4.89 -7.18
CA VAL A 27 -7.65 -5.52 -6.00
C VAL A 27 -6.19 -5.08 -5.86
N PHE A 28 -5.84 -4.46 -4.74
CA PHE A 28 -4.52 -3.86 -4.49
C PHE A 28 -4.06 -2.89 -5.60
N PRO A 29 -4.83 -1.82 -5.90
CA PRO A 29 -4.38 -0.78 -6.82
C PRO A 29 -3.08 -0.13 -6.32
N LYS A 30 -2.14 0.08 -7.24
CA LYS A 30 -0.86 0.71 -6.92
C LYS A 30 -0.92 2.19 -7.27
N LEU A 31 -1.09 3.01 -6.23
CA LEU A 31 -0.91 4.46 -6.33
C LEU A 31 0.57 4.79 -6.13
N GLU A 32 1.08 5.71 -6.94
CA GLU A 32 2.46 6.14 -6.93
C GLU A 32 2.58 7.61 -6.53
N GLY A 33 3.73 7.95 -5.94
CA GLY A 33 4.03 9.29 -5.46
C GLY A 33 3.70 9.49 -3.98
N PRO A 34 3.91 10.71 -3.45
CA PRO A 34 3.53 11.04 -2.09
C PRO A 34 2.01 10.96 -1.90
N ILE A 35 1.57 10.58 -0.69
CA ILE A 35 0.14 10.62 -0.33
C ILE A 35 -0.36 12.05 -0.48
N SER A 36 -1.46 12.20 -1.23
CA SER A 36 -2.06 13.49 -1.55
C SER A 36 -3.47 13.30 -2.13
N ASN A 37 -4.22 14.39 -2.25
CA ASN A 37 -5.49 14.43 -2.98
C ASN A 37 -5.34 14.15 -4.48
N ARG A 38 -4.11 14.22 -5.02
CA ARG A 38 -3.75 13.84 -6.39
C ARG A 38 -2.53 12.92 -6.38
N MET A 39 -2.67 11.76 -7.00
CA MET A 39 -1.60 10.75 -7.09
C MET A 39 -1.53 10.16 -8.50
N LYS A 40 -0.53 9.32 -8.77
CA LYS A 40 -0.43 8.60 -10.04
C LYS A 40 -1.02 7.21 -9.91
N PHE A 41 -1.89 6.84 -10.84
CA PHE A 41 -2.41 5.49 -11.01
C PHE A 41 -2.16 5.04 -12.45
N GLN A 42 -1.40 3.96 -12.63
CA GLN A 42 -1.01 3.45 -13.95
C GLN A 42 -0.41 4.55 -14.85
N GLY A 43 0.49 5.35 -14.28
CA GLY A 43 1.17 6.46 -14.97
C GLY A 43 0.32 7.71 -15.23
N LYS A 44 -0.97 7.71 -14.86
CA LYS A 44 -1.88 8.85 -15.04
C LYS A 44 -2.14 9.55 -13.71
N GLU A 45 -2.15 10.89 -13.72
CA GLU A 45 -2.59 11.65 -12.56
C GLU A 45 -4.11 11.48 -12.36
N VAL A 46 -4.52 11.17 -11.12
CA VAL A 46 -5.91 10.98 -10.72
C VAL A 46 -6.21 11.73 -9.43
N ILE A 47 -7.48 12.08 -9.20
CA ILE A 47 -7.96 12.54 -7.89
C ILE A 47 -8.19 11.32 -7.01
N THR A 48 -7.64 11.35 -5.80
CA THR A 48 -7.69 10.22 -4.88
C THR A 48 -8.86 10.34 -3.91
N TRP A 49 -9.82 9.42 -4.01
CA TRP A 49 -10.98 9.32 -3.10
C TRP A 49 -10.93 8.11 -2.17
N SER A 50 -9.89 7.29 -2.30
CA SER A 50 -9.77 5.99 -1.63
C SER A 50 -8.80 5.99 -0.43
N ILE A 51 -8.16 7.12 -0.13
CA ILE A 51 -7.20 7.25 0.98
C ILE A 51 -7.84 7.99 2.14
N ASN A 52 -7.57 7.52 3.36
CA ASN A 52 -8.10 8.06 4.60
C ASN A 52 -7.23 9.20 5.18
N ASP A 53 -6.65 10.04 4.33
CA ASP A 53 -5.86 11.21 4.71
C ASP A 53 -6.72 12.47 4.68
N TYR A 54 -7.77 12.48 5.50
CA TYR A 54 -8.84 13.50 5.44
C TYR A 54 -8.34 14.92 5.72
N LEU A 55 -7.30 15.04 6.54
CA LEU A 55 -6.69 16.32 6.93
C LEU A 55 -5.43 16.64 6.13
N GLY A 56 -5.00 15.77 5.21
CA GLY A 56 -3.78 15.99 4.41
C GLY A 56 -2.49 15.94 5.23
N LEU A 57 -2.47 15.24 6.36
CA LEU A 57 -1.33 15.24 7.29
C LEU A 57 -0.23 14.28 6.86
N ALA A 58 -0.57 13.23 6.10
CA ALA A 58 0.32 12.12 5.81
C ALA A 58 1.62 12.53 5.07
N ASN A 59 1.64 13.67 4.38
CA ASN A 59 2.82 14.15 3.66
C ASN A 59 3.29 15.56 4.10
N LEU A 60 2.84 16.06 5.25
CA LEU A 60 3.33 17.34 5.77
C LEU A 60 4.80 17.24 6.20
N PRO A 61 5.65 18.24 5.89
CA PRO A 61 7.05 18.23 6.26
C PRO A 61 7.29 18.10 7.77
N GLU A 62 6.48 18.76 8.59
CA GLU A 62 6.57 18.69 10.06
C GLU A 62 6.30 17.30 10.61
N ILE A 63 5.28 16.59 10.11
CA ILE A 63 4.93 15.24 10.54
C ILE A 63 6.05 14.27 10.17
N LYS A 64 6.54 14.34 8.92
CA LYS A 64 7.65 13.49 8.46
C LYS A 64 8.93 13.70 9.26
N LYS A 65 9.18 14.93 9.70
CA LYS A 65 10.32 15.25 10.57
C LYS A 65 10.16 14.57 11.92
N VAL A 66 9.00 14.72 12.55
CA VAL A 66 8.71 14.11 13.86
C VAL A 66 8.76 12.58 13.78
N ASP A 67 8.24 11.96 12.72
CA ASP A 67 8.32 10.51 12.50
C ASP A 67 9.77 10.02 12.48
N GLY A 68 10.66 10.76 11.79
CA GLY A 68 12.09 10.44 11.73
C GLY A 68 12.80 10.63 13.07
N GLU A 69 12.51 11.70 13.79
CA GLU A 69 13.05 11.97 15.13
C GLU A 69 12.63 10.89 16.13
N ALA A 70 11.34 10.53 16.16
CA ALA A 70 10.82 9.48 17.02
C ALA A 70 11.42 8.11 16.68
N ALA A 71 11.59 7.79 15.40
CA ALA A 71 12.22 6.54 14.98
C ALA A 71 13.70 6.44 15.43
N LEU A 72 14.44 7.56 15.45
CA LEU A 72 15.82 7.61 15.95
C LEU A 72 15.90 7.48 17.47
N GLU A 73 14.97 8.10 18.20
CA GLU A 73 14.96 8.12 19.66
C GLU A 73 14.49 6.78 20.26
N TYR A 74 13.40 6.22 19.71
CA TYR A 74 12.70 5.08 20.31
C TYR A 74 12.92 3.76 19.56
N GLY A 75 13.33 3.82 18.29
CA GLY A 75 13.46 2.65 17.42
C GLY A 75 12.10 2.13 16.92
N ALA A 76 12.12 1.39 15.80
CA ALA A 76 10.91 0.89 15.15
C ALA A 76 10.19 -0.26 15.90
N ALA A 77 10.84 -0.83 16.91
CA ALA A 77 10.29 -1.89 17.76
C ALA A 77 9.91 -1.39 19.16
N PHE A 78 9.80 -0.06 19.34
CA PHE A 78 9.32 0.51 20.59
C PHE A 78 7.90 -0.01 20.90
N PRO A 79 7.57 -0.32 22.16
CA PRO A 79 6.23 -0.75 22.52
C PRO A 79 5.19 0.30 22.09
N MET A 80 4.16 -0.17 21.38
CA MET A 80 2.98 0.64 21.04
C MET A 80 2.01 0.71 22.21
#